data_AF-A0AAE9NGF2-F1
#
_entry.id   AF-A0AAE9NGF2-F1
#
_cell.length_a   1.000
_cell.length_b   1.000
_cell.length_c   1.000
_cell.angle_alpha   90.00
_cell.angle_beta   90.00
_cell.angle_gamma   90.00
#
_symmetry.space_group_name_H-M   'P 1'
#
loop_
_entity.id
_entity.type
_entity.pdbx_description
1 polymer ?
#
loop_
_entity_poly.entity_id
_entity_poly.type
_entity_poly.pdbx_seq_one_letter_code
_entity_poly.pdbx_strand_id
1 'polypeptide(L)'
;MFRNWRIGSVNGALLAAYFIPVWALVVFNIIVAPVHGLYERPSVAVALYLSDHLQMAGMDTVRAAWLLALGRLTVVAFFAIYLVLLCIPRIRKNGGSDEALGIALAIGSLISFASMIMASKVGEMAALRLHATELLLLLGAAIVVVIERPEAAPKTVQQKTVETAAPLGLEQAELLHNR
;
A
#
# COMPACT_ATOMS: atom_id res chain seq x y z
N MET A 1 -23.47 -9.42 -11.27
CA MET A 1 -22.08 -9.84 -10.97
C MET A 1 -21.47 -9.19 -9.71
N PHE A 2 -21.91 -8.01 -9.26
CA PHE A 2 -21.28 -7.27 -8.15
C PHE A 2 -21.79 -7.56 -6.72
N ARG A 3 -22.71 -8.51 -6.55
CA ARG A 3 -23.50 -8.65 -5.29
C ARG A 3 -22.69 -9.01 -4.03
N ASN A 4 -21.41 -9.39 -4.15
CA ASN A 4 -20.56 -9.84 -3.05
C ASN A 4 -19.18 -9.12 -2.97
N TRP A 5 -19.02 -7.93 -3.58
CA TRP A 5 -17.78 -7.16 -3.43
C TRP A 5 -17.89 -6.20 -2.25
N ARG A 6 -16.85 -6.16 -1.41
CA ARG A 6 -16.70 -5.17 -0.32
C ARG A 6 -16.40 -3.80 -0.92
N ILE A 7 -16.89 -2.71 -0.32
CA ILE A 7 -16.70 -1.36 -0.87
C ILE A 7 -15.21 -0.99 -0.88
N GLY A 8 -14.45 -1.45 0.11
CA GLY A 8 -13.00 -1.26 0.22
C GLY A 8 -12.24 -1.97 -0.89
N SER A 9 -12.74 -3.11 -1.37
CA SER A 9 -12.16 -3.80 -2.52
C SER A 9 -12.37 -3.03 -3.83
N VAL A 10 -13.57 -2.47 -4.04
CA VAL A 10 -13.86 -1.64 -5.22
C VAL A 10 -13.04 -0.35 -5.16
N ASN A 11 -13.06 0.33 -4.01
CA ASN A 11 -12.37 1.59 -3.80
C ASN A 11 -10.85 1.45 -3.95
N GLY A 12 -10.27 0.41 -3.33
CA GLY A 12 -8.85 0.08 -3.50
C GLY A 12 -8.47 -0.18 -4.96
N ALA A 13 -9.34 -0.84 -5.73
CA ALA A 13 -9.08 -1.10 -7.15
C ALA A 13 -9.11 0.19 -8.00
N LEU A 14 -10.06 1.08 -7.73
CA LEU A 14 -10.14 2.40 -8.38
C LEU A 14 -8.91 3.25 -8.05
N LEU A 15 -8.50 3.23 -6.79
CA LEU A 15 -7.32 3.94 -6.32
C LEU A 15 -6.05 3.41 -7.02
N ALA A 16 -5.88 2.09 -7.08
CA ALA A 16 -4.77 1.46 -7.78
C ALA A 16 -4.77 1.82 -9.28
N ALA A 17 -5.94 1.80 -9.94
CA ALA A 17 -6.07 2.17 -11.34
C ALA A 17 -5.68 3.64 -11.62
N TYR A 18 -5.81 4.53 -10.64
CA TYR A 18 -5.34 5.91 -10.73
C TYR A 18 -3.84 6.06 -10.39
N PHE A 19 -3.41 5.52 -9.25
CA PHE A 19 -2.05 5.75 -8.75
C PHE A 19 -0.97 5.01 -9.55
N ILE A 20 -1.26 3.80 -10.04
CA ILE A 20 -0.30 3.03 -10.83
C ILE A 20 0.19 3.83 -12.04
N PRO A 21 -0.66 4.32 -12.97
CA PRO A 21 -0.18 5.06 -14.13
C PRO A 21 0.44 6.41 -13.74
N VAL A 22 -0.18 7.16 -12.81
CA VAL A 22 0.29 8.50 -12.44
C VAL A 22 1.68 8.43 -11.80
N TRP A 23 1.89 7.54 -10.83
CA TRP A 23 3.17 7.45 -10.13
C TRP A 23 4.22 6.69 -10.95
N ALA A 24 3.83 5.70 -11.76
CA ALA A 24 4.76 5.04 -12.67
C ALA A 24 5.34 6.01 -13.70
N LEU A 25 4.54 6.94 -14.25
CA LEU A 25 5.04 7.96 -15.17
C LEU A 25 6.09 8.86 -14.51
N VAL A 26 5.87 9.29 -13.26
CA VAL A 26 6.86 10.11 -12.55
C VAL A 26 8.16 9.35 -12.31
N VAL A 27 8.05 8.08 -11.89
CA VAL A 27 9.23 7.21 -11.72
C VAL A 27 9.97 7.03 -13.04
N PHE A 28 9.25 6.79 -14.13
CA PHE A 28 9.81 6.65 -15.46
C PHE A 28 10.57 7.92 -15.90
N ASN A 29 9.98 9.10 -15.70
CA ASN A 29 10.63 10.37 -16.03
C ASN A 29 11.92 10.59 -15.23
N ILE A 30 11.94 10.20 -13.95
CA ILE A 30 13.15 10.27 -13.11
C ILE A 30 14.22 9.25 -13.58
N ILE A 31 13.83 8.04 -14.00
CA ILE A 31 14.78 7.04 -14.51
C ILE A 31 15.44 7.53 -15.81
N VAL A 32 14.65 8.08 -16.74
CA VAL A 32 15.14 8.54 -18.05
C VAL A 32 15.96 9.82 -17.92
N ALA A 33 15.49 10.79 -17.13
CA ALA A 33 16.13 12.08 -16.97
C ALA A 33 15.99 12.55 -15.51
N PRO A 34 16.89 12.13 -14.60
CA PRO A 34 16.75 12.38 -13.16
C PRO A 34 16.61 13.85 -12.78
N VAL A 35 17.37 14.72 -13.44
CA VAL A 35 17.29 16.17 -13.19
C VAL A 35 15.96 16.71 -13.71
N HIS A 36 15.61 16.45 -14.97
CA HIS A 36 14.36 16.98 -15.55
C HIS A 36 13.13 16.46 -14.81
N GLY A 37 13.06 15.15 -14.57
CA GLY A 37 11.97 14.50 -13.85
C GLY A 37 11.78 15.03 -12.43
N LEU A 38 12.86 15.42 -11.75
CA LEU A 38 12.76 16.05 -10.42
C LEU A 38 12.09 17.43 -10.47
N TYR A 39 12.31 18.21 -11.53
CA TYR A 39 11.74 19.55 -11.71
C TYR A 39 10.38 19.56 -12.42
N GLU A 40 9.79 18.40 -12.71
CA GLU A 40 8.40 18.34 -13.16
C GLU A 40 7.44 18.68 -12.02
N ARG A 41 6.24 19.14 -12.36
CA ARG A 41 5.19 19.55 -11.42
C ARG A 41 4.96 18.57 -10.24
N PRO A 42 5.04 17.24 -10.39
CA PRO A 42 4.84 16.29 -9.29
C PRO A 42 5.98 16.20 -8.26
N SER A 43 7.12 16.84 -8.50
CA SER A 43 8.32 16.74 -7.65
C SER A 43 9.11 18.05 -7.51
N VAL A 44 8.77 19.09 -8.26
CA VAL A 44 9.44 20.40 -8.24
C VAL A 44 9.52 21.00 -6.83
N ALA A 45 8.45 20.88 -6.05
CA ALA A 45 8.41 21.34 -4.68
C ALA A 45 9.43 20.62 -3.78
N VAL A 46 9.61 19.32 -3.97
CA VAL A 46 10.60 18.52 -3.22
C VAL A 46 12.01 18.93 -3.64
N ALA A 47 12.23 19.16 -4.94
CA ALA A 47 13.50 19.62 -5.49
C ALA A 47 13.96 20.94 -4.88
N LEU A 48 13.06 21.93 -4.91
CA LEU A 48 13.31 23.27 -4.38
C LEU A 48 13.49 23.24 -2.86
N TYR A 49 12.69 22.44 -2.14
CA TYR A 49 12.85 22.29 -0.70
C TYR A 49 14.22 21.71 -0.34
N LEU A 50 14.66 20.65 -1.01
CA LEU A 50 15.97 20.04 -0.77
C LEU A 50 17.13 21.00 -1.10
N SER A 51 17.01 21.74 -2.20
CA SER A 51 18.00 22.74 -2.60
C SER A 51 18.07 23.88 -1.59
N ASP A 52 16.93 24.49 -1.27
CA ASP A 52 16.90 25.77 -0.56
C ASP A 52 16.99 25.61 0.96
N HIS A 53 16.47 24.51 1.51
CA HIS A 53 16.41 24.31 2.97
C HIS A 53 17.44 23.30 3.49
N LEU A 54 17.81 22.30 2.68
CA LEU A 54 18.80 21.29 3.07
C LEU A 54 20.17 21.52 2.45
N GLN A 55 20.32 22.55 1.60
CA GLN A 55 21.56 22.88 0.88
C GLN A 55 22.11 21.70 0.08
N MET A 56 21.24 20.75 -0.31
CA MET A 56 21.62 19.63 -1.16
C MET A 56 21.75 20.16 -2.58
N ALA A 57 22.96 20.13 -3.14
CA ALA A 57 23.24 20.64 -4.48
C ALA A 57 23.85 19.55 -5.38
N GLY A 58 23.60 19.66 -6.68
CA GLY A 58 24.20 18.79 -7.69
C GLY A 58 23.84 17.32 -7.54
N MET A 59 24.80 16.48 -7.14
CA MET A 59 24.62 15.04 -7.12
C MET A 59 23.67 14.55 -6.02
N ASP A 60 23.57 15.28 -4.91
CA ASP A 60 22.75 14.84 -3.77
C ASP A 60 21.25 15.03 -4.03
N THR A 61 20.85 16.03 -4.83
CA THR A 61 19.46 16.17 -5.28
C THR A 61 19.07 15.05 -6.24
N VAL A 62 19.99 14.61 -7.10
CA VAL A 62 19.79 13.45 -7.98
C VAL A 62 19.59 12.17 -7.17
N ARG A 63 20.42 11.94 -6.14
CA ARG A 63 20.24 10.79 -5.22
C ARG A 63 18.90 10.84 -4.50
N ALA A 64 18.49 12.01 -4.03
CA ALA A 64 17.18 12.19 -3.42
C ALA A 64 16.02 11.95 -4.41
N ALA A 65 16.18 12.35 -5.68
CA ALA A 65 15.20 12.04 -6.73
C ALA A 65 15.05 10.52 -6.90
N TRP A 66 16.15 9.78 -6.90
CA TRP A 66 16.14 8.32 -6.95
C TRP A 66 15.48 7.70 -5.72
N LEU A 67 15.71 8.22 -4.52
CA LEU A 67 15.03 7.76 -3.30
C LEU A 67 13.53 8.05 -3.33
N LEU A 68 13.13 9.22 -3.84
CA LEU A 68 11.72 9.57 -4.01
C LEU A 68 11.05 8.68 -5.06
N ALA A 69 11.72 8.44 -6.18
CA ALA A 69 11.25 7.54 -7.24
C ALA A 69 11.12 6.11 -6.71
N LEU A 70 12.10 5.63 -5.95
CA LEU A 70 12.02 4.32 -5.28
C LEU A 70 10.83 4.25 -4.34
N GLY A 71 10.63 5.27 -3.50
CA GLY A 71 9.45 5.38 -2.62
C GLY A 71 8.14 5.28 -3.39
N ARG A 72 7.97 6.06 -4.47
CA ARG A 72 6.77 5.99 -5.31
C ARG A 72 6.62 4.63 -6.01
N LEU A 73 7.71 4.04 -6.49
CA LEU A 73 7.71 2.72 -7.12
C LEU A 73 7.27 1.63 -6.14
N THR A 74 7.67 1.70 -4.86
CA THR A 74 7.19 0.72 -3.86
C THR A 74 5.68 0.77 -3.71
N VAL A 75 5.08 1.96 -3.68
CA VAL A 75 3.62 2.13 -3.57
C VAL A 75 2.93 1.56 -4.81
N VAL A 76 3.46 1.83 -6.00
CA VAL A 76 2.98 1.26 -7.26
C VAL A 76 3.05 -0.28 -7.23
N ALA A 77 4.15 -0.85 -6.74
CA ALA A 77 4.33 -2.29 -6.64
C ALA A 77 3.30 -2.92 -5.69
N PHE A 78 3.07 -2.34 -4.50
CA PHE A 78 2.05 -2.86 -3.58
C PHE A 78 0.63 -2.72 -4.14
N PHE A 79 0.30 -1.64 -4.86
CA PHE A 79 -0.97 -1.54 -5.58
C PHE A 79 -1.12 -2.58 -6.69
N ALA A 80 -0.05 -2.86 -7.44
CA ALA A 80 -0.06 -3.89 -8.47
C ALA A 80 -0.25 -5.29 -7.85
N ILE A 81 0.47 -5.60 -6.77
CA ILE A 81 0.30 -6.84 -6.00
C ILE A 81 -1.15 -6.94 -5.51
N TYR A 82 -1.68 -5.87 -4.91
CA TYR A 82 -3.07 -5.83 -4.48
C TYR A 82 -4.04 -6.18 -5.61
N LEU A 83 -3.90 -5.59 -6.79
CA LEU A 83 -4.76 -5.90 -7.95
C LEU A 83 -4.64 -7.37 -8.39
N VAL A 84 -3.41 -7.89 -8.45
CA VAL A 84 -3.17 -9.31 -8.79
C VAL A 84 -3.86 -10.23 -7.78
N LEU A 85 -3.69 -9.97 -6.48
CA LEU A 85 -4.32 -10.76 -5.42
C LEU A 85 -5.85 -10.61 -5.42
N LEU A 86 -6.37 -9.44 -5.78
CA LEU A 86 -7.79 -9.17 -5.91
C LEU A 86 -8.42 -9.98 -7.07
N CYS A 87 -7.70 -10.13 -8.18
CA CYS A 87 -8.12 -10.96 -9.31
C CYS A 87 -8.17 -12.46 -8.96
N ILE A 88 -7.40 -12.92 -7.98
CA ILE A 88 -7.36 -14.33 -7.55
C ILE A 88 -8.53 -14.61 -6.57
N PRO A 89 -9.57 -15.38 -6.96
CA PRO A 89 -10.77 -15.53 -6.14
C PRO A 89 -10.53 -16.19 -4.78
N ARG A 90 -9.53 -17.07 -4.68
CA ARG A 90 -9.14 -17.76 -3.44
C ARG A 90 -8.58 -16.81 -2.39
N ILE A 91 -7.76 -15.85 -2.81
CA ILE A 91 -7.09 -14.91 -1.91
C ILE A 91 -8.03 -13.78 -1.52
N ARG A 92 -8.80 -13.25 -2.48
CA ARG A 92 -9.80 -12.21 -2.26
C ARG A 92 -10.86 -12.60 -1.22
N LYS A 93 -11.37 -13.84 -1.27
CA LYS A 93 -12.39 -14.31 -0.30
C LYS A 93 -11.86 -14.43 1.13
N ASN A 94 -10.56 -14.61 1.29
CA ASN A 94 -9.90 -14.75 2.58
C ASN A 94 -9.37 -13.41 3.14
N GLY A 95 -9.56 -12.29 2.42
CA GLY A 95 -9.05 -10.98 2.82
C GLY A 95 -7.55 -10.77 2.64
N GLY A 96 -6.83 -11.70 2.00
CA GLY A 96 -5.36 -11.64 1.87
C GLY A 96 -4.84 -10.47 1.03
N SER A 97 -5.69 -9.81 0.25
CA SER A 97 -5.33 -8.59 -0.48
C SER A 97 -5.24 -7.35 0.42
N ASP A 98 -5.89 -7.34 1.59
CA ASP A 98 -6.09 -6.14 2.39
C ASP A 98 -4.78 -5.65 3.04
N GLU A 99 -3.84 -6.55 3.30
CA GLU A 99 -2.51 -6.21 3.82
C GLU A 99 -1.70 -5.39 2.81
N ALA A 100 -1.67 -5.84 1.54
CA ALA A 100 -0.96 -5.14 0.47
C ALA A 100 -1.56 -3.74 0.24
N LEU A 101 -2.89 -3.63 0.28
CA LEU A 101 -3.58 -2.34 0.19
C LEU A 101 -3.21 -1.44 1.36
N GLY A 102 -3.22 -1.96 2.60
CA GLY A 102 -2.86 -1.20 3.79
C GLY A 102 -1.44 -0.65 3.74
N ILE A 103 -0.46 -1.45 3.28
CA ILE A 103 0.93 -1.02 3.11
C ILE A 103 1.04 0.08 2.05
N ALA A 104 0.38 -0.09 0.90
CA ALA A 104 0.36 0.93 -0.16
C ALA A 104 -0.21 2.27 0.36
N LEU A 105 -1.31 2.21 1.12
CA LEU A 105 -1.95 3.39 1.70
C LEU A 105 -1.06 4.08 2.74
N ALA A 106 -0.40 3.31 3.60
CA ALA A 106 0.49 3.86 4.63
C ALA A 106 1.70 4.58 4.02
N ILE A 107 2.41 3.93 3.10
CA ILE A 107 3.59 4.51 2.45
C ILE A 107 3.18 5.67 1.53
N GLY A 108 2.12 5.49 0.73
CA GLY A 108 1.63 6.51 -0.19
C GLY A 108 1.17 7.77 0.52
N SER A 109 0.44 7.63 1.63
CA SER A 109 -0.02 8.77 2.43
C SER A 109 1.14 9.51 3.07
N LEU A 110 2.14 8.78 3.61
CA LEU A 110 3.35 9.37 4.15
C LEU A 110 4.13 10.18 3.09
N ILE A 111 4.34 9.61 1.90
CA ILE A 111 5.04 10.30 0.80
C ILE A 111 4.26 11.54 0.35
N SER A 112 2.94 11.42 0.18
CA SER A 112 2.08 12.55 -0.24
C SER A 112 2.05 13.64 0.82
N PHE A 113 2.00 13.27 2.10
CA PHE A 113 2.05 14.20 3.23
C PHE A 113 3.38 14.96 3.31
N ALA A 114 4.50 14.24 3.24
CA ALA A 114 5.82 14.84 3.26
C ALA A 114 6.00 15.80 2.07
N SER A 115 5.60 15.39 0.87
CA SER A 115 5.67 16.21 -0.35
C SER A 115 4.77 17.44 -0.27
N MET A 116 3.59 17.32 0.35
CA MET A 116 2.68 18.45 0.62
C MET A 116 3.30 19.46 1.59
N ILE A 117 3.94 19.00 2.67
CA ILE A 117 4.66 19.89 3.61
C ILE A 117 5.78 20.63 2.88
N MET A 118 6.60 19.93 2.11
CA MET A 118 7.68 20.55 1.33
C MET A 118 7.14 21.62 0.37
N ALA A 119 6.06 21.30 -0.36
CA ALA A 119 5.37 22.27 -1.23
C ALA A 119 4.83 23.49 -0.48
N SER A 120 4.31 23.29 0.74
CA SER A 120 3.83 24.40 1.57
C SER A 120 4.96 25.34 2.03
N LYS A 121 6.18 24.82 2.22
CA LYS A 121 7.34 25.60 2.63
C LYS A 121 7.94 26.41 1.48
N VAL A 122 7.94 25.83 0.28
CA VAL A 122 8.47 26.48 -0.93
C VAL A 122 7.46 27.47 -1.55
N GLY A 123 6.16 27.35 -1.23
CA GLY A 123 5.13 28.22 -1.79
C GLY A 123 4.59 27.77 -3.16
N GLU A 124 4.92 26.54 -3.59
CA GLU A 124 4.46 25.95 -4.84
C GLU A 124 3.01 25.47 -4.74
N MET A 125 2.06 26.41 -4.89
CA MET A 125 0.63 26.14 -4.73
C MET A 125 0.10 25.05 -5.67
N ALA A 126 0.68 24.94 -6.87
CA ALA A 126 0.28 23.94 -7.85
C ALA A 126 0.68 22.51 -7.43
N ALA A 127 1.87 22.34 -6.82
CA ALA A 127 2.34 21.08 -6.29
C ALA A 127 1.67 20.74 -4.94
N LEU A 128 1.44 21.76 -4.10
CA LEU A 128 0.71 21.60 -2.84
C LEU A 128 -0.69 21.04 -3.07
N ARG A 129 -1.44 21.61 -4.01
CA ARG A 129 -2.79 21.13 -4.34
C ARG A 129 -2.76 19.69 -4.87
N LEU A 130 -1.78 19.35 -5.69
CA LEU A 130 -1.60 17.99 -6.21
C LEU A 130 -1.40 17.00 -5.06
N HIS A 131 -0.41 17.21 -4.19
CA HIS A 131 -0.13 16.30 -3.08
C HIS A 131 -1.25 16.27 -2.04
N ALA A 132 -1.97 17.38 -1.83
CA ALA A 132 -3.17 17.39 -1.00
C ALA A 132 -4.28 16.50 -1.59
N THR A 133 -4.52 16.56 -2.91
CA THR A 133 -5.51 15.69 -3.54
C THR A 133 -5.11 14.22 -3.50
N GLU A 134 -3.83 13.90 -3.72
CA GLU A 134 -3.31 12.53 -3.59
C GLU A 134 -3.49 12.01 -2.15
N LEU A 135 -3.14 12.82 -1.16
CA LEU A 135 -3.31 12.49 0.25
C LEU A 135 -4.78 12.27 0.62
N LEU A 136 -5.69 13.13 0.14
CA LEU A 136 -7.13 12.97 0.38
C LEU A 136 -7.68 11.68 -0.22
N LEU A 137 -7.26 11.32 -1.44
CA LEU A 137 -7.65 10.05 -2.08
C LEU A 137 -7.18 8.85 -1.25
N LEU A 138 -5.91 8.86 -0.82
CA LEU A 138 -5.32 7.78 -0.03
C LEU A 138 -5.95 7.68 1.37
N LEU A 139 -6.15 8.80 2.07
CA LEU A 139 -6.80 8.81 3.38
C LEU A 139 -8.27 8.40 3.30
N GLY A 140 -9.00 8.85 2.28
CA GLY A 140 -10.39 8.43 2.05
C GLY A 140 -10.49 6.91 1.88
N ALA A 141 -9.58 6.31 1.12
CA ALA A 141 -9.51 4.86 0.98
C ALA A 141 -9.10 4.16 2.28
N ALA A 142 -8.14 4.71 3.03
CA ALA A 142 -7.75 4.16 4.33
C ALA A 142 -8.91 4.16 5.34
N ILE A 143 -9.70 5.24 5.39
CA ILE A 143 -10.88 5.33 6.25
C ILE A 143 -11.89 4.24 5.91
N VAL A 144 -12.19 4.05 4.62
CA VAL A 144 -13.11 3.00 4.16
C VAL A 144 -12.61 1.62 4.61
N VAL A 145 -11.31 1.33 4.45
CA VAL A 145 -10.71 0.04 4.86
C VAL A 145 -10.80 -0.17 6.38
N VAL A 146 -10.58 0.88 7.18
CA VAL A 146 -10.68 0.82 8.64
C VAL A 146 -12.12 0.56 9.09
N ILE A 147 -13.10 1.22 8.46
CA ILE A 147 -14.52 1.07 8.82
C ILE A 147 -15.07 -0.30 8.37
N GLU A 148 -14.66 -0.79 7.20
CA GLU A 148 -15.12 -2.09 6.68
C GLU A 148 -14.38 -3.30 7.26
N ARG A 149 -13.42 -3.09 8.18
CA ARG A 149 -12.63 -4.19 8.74
C ARG A 149 -13.61 -5.17 9.42
N PRO A 150 -13.73 -6.42 8.91
CA PRO A 150 -14.69 -7.35 9.50
C PRO A 150 -14.27 -7.56 10.95
N GLU A 151 -15.22 -7.54 11.89
CA GLU A 151 -14.97 -8.05 13.24
C GLU A 151 -14.25 -9.38 13.08
N ALA A 152 -13.05 -9.47 13.64
CA ALA A 152 -12.22 -10.65 13.53
C ALA A 152 -13.11 -11.84 13.85
N ALA A 153 -13.40 -12.67 12.84
CA ALA A 153 -14.15 -13.90 13.05
C ALA A 153 -13.50 -14.57 14.26
N PRO A 154 -14.26 -14.87 15.32
CA PRO A 154 -13.68 -15.34 16.56
C PRO A 154 -12.80 -16.54 16.21
N LYS A 155 -11.59 -16.58 16.78
CA LYS A 155 -10.58 -17.62 16.57
C LYS A 155 -11.04 -18.99 17.12
N THR A 156 -12.27 -19.40 16.86
CA THR A 156 -12.91 -20.60 17.41
C THR A 156 -12.75 -21.82 16.50
N VAL A 157 -11.88 -21.78 15.49
CA VAL A 157 -11.62 -22.94 14.61
C VAL A 157 -10.25 -23.57 14.81
N GLN A 158 -9.33 -22.97 15.58
CA GLN A 158 -8.11 -23.69 16.00
C GLN A 158 -8.20 -24.38 17.37
N GLN A 159 -9.24 -24.10 18.17
CA GLN A 159 -9.42 -24.76 19.47
C GLN A 159 -10.36 -25.98 19.40
N LYS A 160 -11.24 -26.07 18.39
CA LYS A 160 -12.18 -27.21 18.25
C LYS A 160 -11.56 -28.49 17.68
N THR A 161 -10.37 -28.42 17.09
CA THR A 161 -9.66 -29.64 16.62
C THR A 161 -8.84 -30.31 17.71
N VAL A 162 -8.56 -29.62 18.83
CA VAL A 162 -7.84 -30.23 19.96
C VAL A 162 -8.81 -30.95 20.92
N GLU A 163 -10.06 -30.49 21.05
CA GLU A 163 -11.04 -31.10 21.97
C GLU A 163 -11.93 -32.19 21.35
N THR A 164 -11.90 -32.39 20.03
CA THR A 164 -12.57 -33.54 19.37
C THR A 164 -11.58 -34.59 18.86
N ALA A 165 -10.38 -34.64 19.43
CA ALA A 165 -9.58 -35.85 19.44
C ALA A 165 -10.07 -36.73 20.60
N ALA A 166 -11.18 -37.43 20.40
CA ALA A 166 -11.47 -38.61 21.21
C ALA A 166 -10.24 -39.54 21.16
N PRO A 167 -9.84 -40.18 22.28
CA PRO A 167 -8.65 -41.02 22.32
C PRO A 167 -8.97 -42.34 21.61
N LEU A 168 -8.90 -42.34 20.28
CA LEU A 168 -9.02 -43.53 19.44
C LEU A 168 -7.62 -43.89 18.95
N GLY A 169 -7.00 -44.91 19.57
CA GLY A 169 -5.97 -45.67 18.87
C GLY A 169 -4.79 -46.24 19.67
N LEU A 170 -4.65 -45.99 20.98
CA LEU A 170 -3.48 -46.49 21.74
C LEU A 170 -3.80 -47.46 22.89
N GLU A 171 -5.01 -47.45 23.46
CA GLU A 171 -5.36 -48.44 24.52
C GLU A 171 -5.81 -49.80 23.97
N GLN A 172 -6.31 -49.87 22.73
CA GLN A 172 -6.81 -51.13 22.16
C GLN A 172 -5.69 -52.11 21.77
N ALA A 173 -4.45 -51.64 21.62
CA ALA A 173 -3.32 -52.47 21.20
C ALA A 173 -2.67 -53.25 22.36
N GLU A 174 -2.82 -52.77 23.60
CA GLU A 174 -2.12 -53.33 24.76
C GLU A 174 -2.90 -54.49 25.41
N LEU A 175 -4.22 -54.58 25.19
CA LEU A 175 -5.08 -55.63 25.75
C LEU A 175 -5.12 -56.95 24.96
N LEU A 176 -4.44 -57.03 23.80
CA LEU A 176 -4.42 -58.23 22.96
C LEU A 176 -3.22 -59.17 23.19
N HIS A 177 -2.26 -58.81 24.05
CA HIS A 177 -1.01 -59.56 24.25
C HIS A 177 -0.84 -60.23 25.63
N ASN A 178 -1.88 -60.29 26.47
CA ASN A 178 -1.80 -61.03 27.73
C ASN A 178 -2.98 -61.99 27.90
N ARG A 179 -2.83 -63.19 27.36
CA ARG A 179 -3.55 -64.40 27.75
C ARG A 179 -2.63 -65.61 27.65
#